data_AF-A0A351V9Z0-F1
#
_entry.id   AF-A0A351V9Z0-F1
#
_cell.length_a   1.000
_cell.length_b   1.000
_cell.length_c   1.000
_cell.angle_alpha   90.00
_cell.angle_beta   90.00
_cell.angle_gamma   90.00
#
_symmetry.space_group_name_H-M   'P 1'
#
loop_
_entity.id
_entity.type
_entity.pdbx_description
1 polymer ?
#
loop_
_entity_poly.entity_id
_entity_poly.type
_entity_poly.pdbx_seq_one_letter_code
_entity_poly.pdbx_strand_id
1 'polypeptide(L)'
;MIIVMKPQAAEQSIRAVTQYIEENGLQVHLSKGEEVTIIGLVGDKSKLSTETLSIFKDVERIVPITESYKLANRKFHSQPTTVQVGNTSIGPGNLTIMAGPCAVETKEQLLSIAHAVKDAGATILRGGAYKPRTSPYSFQGLAEEGLRYMQEAKAETGLSTICEVVSLDAIEAAVKYVDMIQIGARNMQNFILLKEAGQSGLPVLLKRGLCATIDEWLNAAE
;
A
#
# COMPACT_ATOMS: atom_id res chain seq x y z
N MET A 1 -16.34 -17.33 -1.55
CA MET A 1 -16.53 -16.79 -2.91
C MET A 1 -17.91 -17.24 -3.31
N ILE A 2 -18.66 -16.41 -4.02
CA ILE A 2 -19.90 -16.84 -4.65
C ILE A 2 -19.70 -16.81 -6.17
N ILE A 3 -20.24 -17.80 -6.85
CA ILE A 3 -20.36 -17.82 -8.30
C ILE A 3 -21.83 -17.56 -8.60
N VAL A 4 -22.09 -16.56 -9.43
CA VAL A 4 -23.43 -16.26 -9.93
C VAL A 4 -23.53 -16.89 -11.32
N MET A 5 -24.48 -17.80 -11.48
CA MET A 5 -24.80 -18.41 -12.77
C MET A 5 -25.70 -17.46 -13.57
N LYS A 6 -25.62 -17.52 -14.90
CA LYS A 6 -26.52 -16.80 -15.81
C LYS A 6 -27.97 -17.20 -15.55
N PRO A 7 -28.95 -16.33 -15.87
CA PRO A 7 -30.36 -16.69 -15.83
C PRO A 7 -30.63 -17.97 -16.62
N GLN A 8 -31.43 -18.86 -16.06
CA GLN A 8 -31.78 -20.16 -16.68
C GLN A 8 -30.58 -21.06 -17.02
N ALA A 9 -29.46 -20.95 -16.30
CA ALA A 9 -28.31 -21.83 -16.46
C ALA A 9 -28.71 -23.32 -16.43
N ALA A 10 -28.17 -24.11 -17.36
CA ALA A 10 -28.52 -25.51 -17.45
C ALA A 10 -28.04 -26.29 -16.20
N GLU A 11 -28.84 -27.24 -15.70
CA GLU A 11 -28.46 -28.12 -14.58
C GLU A 11 -27.17 -28.92 -14.84
N GLN A 12 -26.83 -29.16 -16.11
CA GLN A 12 -25.56 -29.76 -16.48
C GLN A 12 -24.39 -28.79 -16.27
N SER A 13 -24.56 -27.50 -16.60
CA SER A 13 -23.55 -26.46 -16.38
C SER A 13 -23.32 -26.24 -14.87
N ILE A 14 -24.40 -26.18 -14.08
CA ILE A 14 -24.32 -26.07 -12.62
C ILE A 14 -23.53 -27.26 -12.04
N ARG A 15 -23.86 -28.49 -12.44
CA ARG A 15 -23.15 -29.70 -11.99
C ARG A 15 -21.67 -29.71 -12.37
N ALA A 16 -21.33 -29.25 -13.57
CA ALA A 16 -19.93 -29.16 -13.99
C ALA A 16 -19.13 -28.21 -13.09
N VAL A 17 -19.72 -27.06 -12.75
CA VAL A 17 -19.09 -26.10 -11.83
C VAL A 17 -18.96 -26.69 -10.42
N THR A 18 -20.02 -27.29 -9.88
CA THR A 18 -19.96 -27.86 -8.51
C THR A 18 -18.98 -29.01 -8.41
N GLN A 19 -18.95 -29.92 -9.40
CA GLN A 19 -18.04 -31.05 -9.43
C GLN A 19 -16.58 -30.58 -9.46
N TYR A 20 -16.25 -29.61 -10.31
CA TYR A 20 -14.91 -29.04 -10.35
C TYR A 20 -14.48 -28.43 -9.00
N ILE A 21 -15.39 -27.76 -8.30
CA ILE A 21 -15.10 -27.18 -6.98
C ILE A 21 -14.83 -28.27 -5.94
N GLU A 22 -15.65 -29.32 -5.92
CA GLU A 22 -15.53 -30.45 -4.99
C GLU A 22 -14.27 -31.30 -5.26
N GLU A 23 -13.91 -31.52 -6.53
CA GLU A 23 -12.68 -32.22 -6.94
C GLU A 23 -11.41 -31.48 -6.48
N ASN A 24 -11.48 -30.16 -6.33
CA ASN A 24 -10.38 -29.36 -5.78
C ASN A 24 -10.43 -29.23 -4.24
N GLY A 25 -11.34 -29.96 -3.58
CA GLY A 25 -11.38 -30.11 -2.13
C GLY A 25 -12.09 -28.97 -1.39
N LEU A 26 -13.01 -28.26 -2.05
CA LEU A 26 -13.88 -27.26 -1.44
C LEU A 26 -15.31 -27.78 -1.31
N GLN A 27 -16.06 -27.22 -0.37
CA GLN A 27 -17.48 -27.51 -0.19
C GLN A 27 -18.34 -26.51 -0.96
N VAL A 28 -19.45 -27.01 -1.51
CA VAL A 28 -20.41 -26.24 -2.28
C VAL A 28 -21.71 -26.06 -1.51
N HIS A 29 -22.24 -24.84 -1.50
CA HIS A 29 -23.60 -24.52 -1.08
C HIS A 29 -24.38 -23.94 -2.25
N LEU A 30 -25.42 -24.64 -2.69
CA LEU A 30 -26.29 -24.16 -3.77
C LEU A 30 -27.46 -23.37 -3.21
N SER A 31 -27.71 -22.20 -3.81
CA SER A 31 -28.89 -21.38 -3.57
C SER A 31 -29.61 -21.16 -4.90
N LYS A 32 -30.69 -21.91 -5.13
CA LYS A 32 -31.54 -21.78 -6.32
C LYS A 32 -32.55 -20.65 -6.08
N GLY A 33 -32.28 -19.48 -6.65
CA GLY A 33 -33.23 -18.36 -6.67
C GLY A 33 -34.24 -18.49 -7.81
N GLU A 34 -35.25 -17.62 -7.81
CA GLU A 34 -36.27 -17.57 -8.86
C GLU A 34 -35.67 -17.19 -10.24
N GLU A 35 -34.70 -16.27 -10.25
CA GLU A 35 -34.07 -15.80 -11.49
C GLU A 35 -32.70 -16.44 -11.78
N VAL A 36 -31.86 -16.61 -10.75
CA VAL A 36 -30.48 -17.08 -10.87
C VAL A 36 -30.12 -18.10 -9.79
N THR A 37 -29.20 -19.00 -10.12
CA THR A 37 -28.59 -19.90 -9.14
C THR A 37 -27.25 -19.33 -8.67
N ILE A 38 -27.07 -19.29 -7.34
CA ILE A 38 -25.83 -18.87 -6.70
C ILE A 38 -25.14 -20.11 -6.11
N ILE A 39 -23.84 -20.23 -6.36
CA ILE A 39 -22.98 -21.29 -5.84
C ILE A 39 -22.03 -20.67 -4.82
N GLY A 40 -22.22 -20.95 -3.54
CA GLY A 40 -21.33 -20.55 -2.46
C GLY A 40 -20.20 -21.56 -2.24
N LEU A 41 -18.97 -21.07 -2.09
CA LEU A 41 -17.77 -21.88 -1.86
C LEU A 41 -17.25 -21.71 -0.44
N VAL A 42 -17.07 -22.82 0.27
CA VAL A 42 -16.51 -22.90 1.62
C VAL A 42 -15.23 -23.76 1.59
N GLY A 43 -14.13 -23.22 2.14
CA GLY A 43 -12.82 -23.87 2.15
C GLY A 43 -11.69 -22.96 1.68
N ASP A 44 -10.54 -23.56 1.42
CA ASP A 44 -9.33 -22.88 0.93
C ASP A 44 -9.45 -22.60 -0.57
N LYS A 45 -9.73 -21.34 -0.90
CA LYS A 45 -9.97 -20.85 -2.26
C LYS A 45 -8.69 -20.73 -3.08
N SER A 46 -7.50 -20.76 -2.46
CA SER A 46 -6.22 -20.69 -3.20
C SER A 46 -6.00 -21.89 -4.12
N LYS A 47 -6.75 -22.98 -3.88
CA LYS A 47 -6.75 -24.20 -4.70
C LYS A 47 -7.54 -24.07 -6.01
N LEU A 48 -8.27 -22.98 -6.21
CA LEU A 48 -9.08 -22.74 -7.40
C LEU A 48 -8.55 -21.56 -8.19
N SER A 49 -8.50 -21.69 -9.52
CA SER A 49 -8.28 -20.56 -10.42
C SER A 49 -9.63 -19.88 -10.73
N THR A 50 -9.72 -18.59 -10.40
CA THR A 50 -10.87 -17.75 -10.74
C THR A 50 -11.08 -17.63 -12.25
N GLU A 51 -10.00 -17.64 -13.01
CA GLU A 51 -9.99 -17.56 -14.47
C GLU A 51 -10.56 -18.84 -15.08
N THR A 52 -10.24 -19.99 -14.48
CA THR A 52 -10.79 -21.27 -14.92
C THR A 52 -12.29 -21.33 -14.65
N LEU A 53 -12.74 -20.87 -13.47
CA LEU A 53 -14.17 -20.83 -13.15
C LEU A 53 -14.96 -19.83 -14.02
N SER A 54 -14.36 -18.69 -14.39
CA SER A 54 -15.07 -17.67 -15.18
C SER A 54 -15.35 -18.09 -16.62
N ILE A 55 -14.61 -19.08 -17.15
CA ILE A 55 -14.83 -19.62 -18.50
C ILE A 55 -15.84 -20.79 -18.53
N PHE A 56 -16.29 -21.31 -17.39
CA PHE A 56 -17.31 -22.35 -17.37
C PHE A 56 -18.60 -21.84 -18.02
N LYS A 57 -19.25 -22.73 -18.77
CA LYS A 57 -20.53 -22.44 -19.40
C LYS A 57 -21.54 -21.98 -18.34
N ASP A 58 -22.31 -20.96 -18.69
CA ASP A 58 -23.35 -20.36 -17.84
C ASP A 58 -22.86 -19.73 -16.53
N VAL A 59 -21.56 -19.56 -16.31
CA VAL A 59 -21.07 -18.66 -15.27
C VAL A 59 -21.22 -17.21 -15.75
N GLU A 60 -21.84 -16.36 -14.93
CA GLU A 60 -22.02 -14.95 -15.23
C GLU A 60 -20.93 -14.09 -14.61
N ARG A 61 -20.71 -14.27 -13.30
CA ARG A 61 -19.67 -13.55 -12.56
C ARG A 61 -19.29 -14.28 -11.28
N ILE A 62 -18.09 -13.99 -10.81
CA ILE A 62 -17.54 -14.52 -9.56
C ILE A 62 -17.34 -13.34 -8.61
N VAL A 63 -17.84 -13.46 -7.39
CA VAL A 63 -17.71 -12.44 -6.35
C VAL A 63 -16.88 -12.99 -5.19
N PRO A 64 -15.68 -12.45 -4.92
CA PRO A 64 -14.92 -12.82 -3.73
C PRO A 64 -15.68 -12.35 -2.47
N ILE A 65 -15.73 -13.20 -1.44
CA ILE A 65 -16.37 -12.88 -0.13
C ILE A 65 -15.33 -12.40 0.89
N THR A 66 -14.05 -12.66 0.64
CA THR A 66 -12.95 -12.31 1.54
C THR A 66 -12.15 -11.19 0.91
N GLU A 67 -11.86 -10.16 1.71
CA GLU A 67 -10.90 -9.11 1.35
C GLU A 67 -9.53 -9.76 1.06
N SER A 68 -8.85 -9.27 0.03
CA SER A 68 -7.59 -9.84 -0.47
C SER A 68 -6.38 -9.44 0.38
N TYR A 69 -6.49 -8.37 1.16
CA TYR A 69 -5.52 -7.91 2.15
C TYR A 69 -5.90 -8.45 3.54
N LYS A 70 -5.08 -9.33 4.12
CA LYS A 70 -5.30 -9.93 5.45
C LYS A 70 -4.45 -9.26 6.52
N LEU A 71 -3.16 -9.05 6.29
CA LEU A 71 -2.23 -8.44 7.25
C LEU A 71 -2.57 -6.97 7.52
N ALA A 72 -2.98 -6.23 6.50
CA ALA A 72 -3.40 -4.84 6.64
C ALA A 72 -4.84 -4.67 7.20
N ASN A 73 -5.54 -5.77 7.48
CA ASN A 73 -6.97 -5.78 7.75
C ASN A 73 -7.31 -5.91 9.23
N ARG A 74 -8.15 -5.01 9.73
CA ARG A 74 -8.62 -5.01 11.13
C ARG A 74 -9.35 -6.28 11.55
N LYS A 75 -9.93 -7.04 10.62
CA LYS A 75 -10.57 -8.34 10.91
C LYS A 75 -9.54 -9.38 11.38
N PHE A 76 -8.31 -9.29 10.90
CA PHE A 76 -7.21 -10.19 11.28
C PHE A 76 -6.27 -9.53 12.30
N HIS A 77 -6.16 -8.20 12.29
CA HIS A 77 -5.38 -7.42 13.24
C HIS A 77 -6.26 -6.36 13.93
N SER A 78 -7.03 -6.77 14.94
CA SER A 78 -8.08 -5.95 15.56
C SER A 78 -7.57 -4.71 16.29
N GLN A 79 -6.35 -4.79 16.82
CA GLN A 79 -5.69 -3.68 17.51
C GLN A 79 -5.07 -2.71 16.50
N PRO A 80 -5.26 -1.39 16.66
CA PRO A 80 -4.60 -0.41 15.81
C PRO A 80 -3.06 -0.48 15.96
N THR A 81 -2.35 -0.34 14.84
CA THR A 81 -0.88 -0.24 14.84
C THR A 81 -0.43 1.14 15.29
N THR A 82 0.60 1.18 16.13
CA THR A 82 1.39 2.39 16.41
C THR A 82 2.78 2.20 15.83
N VAL A 83 3.22 3.14 14.98
CA VAL A 83 4.49 3.08 14.26
C VAL A 83 5.48 4.04 14.91
N GLN A 84 6.60 3.55 15.42
CA GLN A 84 7.68 4.39 15.94
C GLN A 84 8.49 4.98 14.78
N VAL A 85 8.72 6.29 14.80
CA VAL A 85 9.51 7.02 13.80
C VAL A 85 10.48 7.95 14.51
N GLY A 86 11.73 7.53 14.67
CA GLY A 86 12.74 8.29 15.42
C GLY A 86 12.24 8.64 16.83
N ASN A 87 12.07 9.94 17.10
CA ASN A 87 11.65 10.48 18.40
C ASN A 87 10.12 10.66 18.56
N THR A 88 9.32 10.22 17.59
CA THR A 88 7.86 10.34 17.64
C THR A 88 7.18 9.02 17.24
N SER A 89 5.87 8.93 17.41
CA SER A 89 5.08 7.78 17.00
C SER A 89 3.87 8.21 16.17
N ILE A 90 3.35 7.32 15.32
CA ILE A 90 2.17 7.55 14.51
C ILE A 90 1.15 6.47 14.87
N GLY A 91 -0.02 6.87 15.38
CA GLY A 91 -1.02 5.92 15.85
C GLY A 91 -2.16 6.57 16.65
N PRO A 92 -3.05 5.77 17.25
CA PRO A 92 -4.15 6.27 18.06
C PRO A 92 -3.67 7.19 19.19
N GLY A 93 -4.41 8.26 19.44
CA GLY A 93 -4.11 9.20 20.53
C GLY A 93 -2.98 10.18 20.24
N ASN A 94 -2.33 10.12 19.07
CA ASN A 94 -1.33 11.08 18.65
C ASN A 94 -1.70 11.76 17.32
N LEU A 95 -1.77 13.10 17.31
CA LEU A 95 -1.92 13.87 16.07
C LEU A 95 -0.54 14.21 15.52
N THR A 96 -0.07 13.42 14.55
CA THR A 96 1.23 13.67 13.92
C THR A 96 1.11 14.72 12.82
N ILE A 97 1.90 15.80 12.93
CA ILE A 97 2.08 16.79 11.85
C ILE A 97 3.45 16.58 11.22
N MET A 98 3.47 16.42 9.89
CA MET A 98 4.68 16.34 9.08
C MET A 98 4.73 17.53 8.13
N ALA A 99 5.72 18.41 8.26
CA ALA A 99 5.83 19.62 7.45
C ALA A 99 7.27 19.85 6.99
N GLY A 100 7.45 20.70 5.97
CA GLY A 100 8.74 20.94 5.33
C GLY A 100 8.61 21.11 3.82
N PRO A 101 9.71 21.41 3.11
CA PRO A 101 9.64 21.83 1.73
C PRO A 101 9.32 20.68 0.77
N CYS A 102 8.79 21.04 -0.40
CA CYS A 102 8.54 20.08 -1.47
C CYS A 102 9.83 19.42 -1.95
N ALA A 103 10.89 20.21 -2.12
CA ALA A 103 12.22 19.77 -2.48
C ALA A 103 13.23 20.36 -1.50
N VAL A 104 14.30 19.61 -1.21
CA VAL A 104 15.46 20.16 -0.52
C VAL A 104 16.30 20.88 -1.57
N GLU A 105 16.53 22.18 -1.40
CA GLU A 105 17.17 23.02 -2.42
C GLU A 105 18.52 23.57 -1.95
N THR A 106 18.61 24.03 -0.71
CA THR A 106 19.87 24.38 -0.04
C THR A 106 19.82 23.99 1.44
N LYS A 107 20.99 23.94 2.07
CA LYS A 107 21.11 23.65 3.49
C LYS A 107 20.42 24.71 4.34
N GLU A 108 20.67 25.99 4.05
CA GLU A 108 20.15 27.13 4.80
C GLU A 108 18.62 27.18 4.73
N GLN A 109 18.07 26.90 3.55
CA GLN A 109 16.63 26.83 3.31
C GLN A 109 16.00 25.71 4.15
N LEU A 110 16.59 24.52 4.15
CA LEU A 110 16.06 23.39 4.90
C LEU A 110 16.13 23.62 6.41
N LEU A 111 17.27 24.10 6.93
CA LEU A 111 17.45 24.35 8.36
C LEU A 111 16.49 25.43 8.87
N SER A 112 16.36 26.54 8.14
CA SER A 112 15.40 27.61 8.48
C SER A 112 13.98 27.08 8.59
N ILE A 113 13.55 26.25 7.63
CA ILE A 113 12.22 25.61 7.66
C ILE A 113 12.12 24.61 8.81
N ALA A 114 13.16 23.83 9.08
CA ALA A 114 13.16 22.82 10.14
C ALA A 114 12.92 23.46 11.51
N HIS A 115 13.60 24.57 11.81
CA HIS A 115 13.38 25.34 13.04
C HIS A 115 11.94 25.88 13.12
N ALA A 116 11.45 26.54 12.06
CA ALA A 116 10.08 27.06 12.03
C ALA A 116 9.00 25.97 12.16
N VAL A 117 9.21 24.80 11.55
CA VAL A 117 8.31 23.65 11.61
C VAL A 117 8.29 23.04 13.01
N LYS A 118 9.44 22.97 13.69
CA LYS A 118 9.53 22.55 15.09
C LYS A 118 8.81 23.53 16.01
N ASP A 119 9.03 24.82 15.85
CA ASP A 119 8.39 25.86 16.67
C ASP A 119 6.86 25.86 16.50
N ALA A 120 6.38 25.47 15.31
CA ALA A 120 4.96 25.28 15.03
C ALA A 120 4.37 23.97 15.60
N GLY A 121 5.18 23.13 16.26
CA GLY A 121 4.74 21.91 16.94
C GLY A 121 4.69 20.65 16.08
N ALA A 122 5.23 20.67 14.86
CA ALA A 122 5.38 19.44 14.08
C ALA A 122 6.45 18.53 14.70
N THR A 123 6.31 17.23 14.52
CA THR A 123 7.28 16.24 15.05
C THR A 123 8.12 15.58 13.96
N ILE A 124 7.76 15.81 12.69
CA ILE A 124 8.44 15.21 11.54
C ILE A 124 8.72 16.28 10.48
N LEU A 125 9.98 16.38 10.07
CA LEU A 125 10.41 17.19 8.94
C LEU A 125 10.35 16.35 7.64
N ARG A 126 9.59 16.83 6.66
CA ARG A 126 9.57 16.25 5.30
C ARG A 126 10.43 17.04 4.33
N GLY A 127 11.20 16.35 3.49
CA GLY A 127 12.02 16.98 2.45
C GLY A 127 12.24 16.04 1.28
N GLY A 128 12.04 16.53 0.04
CA GLY A 128 12.23 15.71 -1.15
C GLY A 128 13.65 15.83 -1.69
N ALA A 129 14.50 14.83 -1.43
CA ALA A 129 15.85 14.76 -2.00
C ALA A 129 15.86 14.24 -3.44
N TYR A 130 14.87 13.43 -3.82
CA TYR A 130 14.65 12.92 -5.17
C TYR A 130 13.33 13.45 -5.72
N LYS A 131 13.33 13.99 -6.94
CA LYS A 131 12.13 14.56 -7.57
C LYS A 131 11.79 13.78 -8.85
N PRO A 132 10.76 12.91 -8.84
CA PRO A 132 10.28 12.29 -10.06
C PRO A 132 9.53 13.35 -10.90
N ARG A 133 10.22 13.94 -11.89
CA ARG A 133 9.69 15.02 -12.73
C ARG A 133 9.29 14.51 -14.10
N THR A 134 8.26 15.14 -14.67
CA THR A 134 7.81 14.87 -16.04
C THR A 134 8.82 15.34 -17.08
N SER A 135 9.57 16.42 -16.80
CA SER A 135 10.58 16.96 -17.70
C SER A 135 11.99 16.67 -17.18
N PRO A 136 12.91 16.19 -18.03
CA PRO A 136 14.30 15.91 -17.64
C PRO A 136 15.10 17.18 -17.32
N TYR A 137 14.66 18.35 -17.79
CA TYR A 137 15.32 19.65 -17.52
C TYR A 137 14.89 20.28 -16.20
N SER A 138 13.90 19.71 -15.53
CA SER A 138 13.47 20.18 -14.22
C SER A 138 14.51 19.83 -13.15
N PHE A 139 14.52 20.58 -12.05
CA PHE A 139 15.29 20.21 -10.87
C PHE A 139 14.93 18.79 -10.40
N GLN A 140 15.94 17.92 -10.37
CA GLN A 140 15.81 16.49 -10.05
C GLN A 140 15.97 16.20 -8.54
N GLY A 141 16.33 17.21 -7.74
CA GLY A 141 16.68 17.05 -6.33
C GLY A 141 18.20 16.91 -6.13
N LEU A 142 18.63 17.06 -4.88
CA LEU A 142 20.05 16.96 -4.49
C LEU A 142 20.52 15.53 -4.19
N ALA A 143 19.63 14.55 -4.30
CA ALA A 143 19.91 13.14 -3.97
C ALA A 143 20.57 13.02 -2.58
N GLU A 144 21.68 12.29 -2.47
CA GLU A 144 22.35 12.03 -1.19
C GLU A 144 22.80 13.31 -0.46
N GLU A 145 23.13 14.38 -1.18
CA GLU A 145 23.45 15.65 -0.53
C GLU A 145 22.23 16.24 0.20
N GLY A 146 21.04 16.17 -0.41
CA GLY A 146 19.80 16.57 0.25
C GLY A 146 19.49 15.71 1.47
N LEU A 147 19.82 14.41 1.43
CA LEU A 147 19.67 13.51 2.58
C LEU A 147 20.63 13.88 3.72
N ARG A 148 21.87 14.28 3.43
CA ARG A 148 22.81 14.80 4.44
C ARG A 148 22.25 16.04 5.12
N TYR A 149 21.67 16.99 4.36
CA TYR A 149 21.03 18.17 4.96
C TYR A 149 19.85 17.79 5.87
N MET A 150 19.07 16.76 5.51
CA MET A 150 18.00 16.25 6.38
C MET A 150 18.55 15.68 7.69
N GLN A 151 19.68 14.96 7.65
CA GLN A 151 20.34 14.45 8.85
C GLN A 151 20.85 15.60 9.75
N GLU A 152 21.41 16.65 9.18
CA GLU A 152 21.83 17.83 9.93
C GLU A 152 20.63 18.56 10.56
N ALA A 153 19.55 18.75 9.80
CA ALA A 153 18.31 19.34 10.31
C ALA A 153 17.73 18.54 11.49
N LYS A 154 17.77 17.21 11.39
CA LYS A 154 17.41 16.32 12.51
C LYS A 154 18.33 16.53 13.72
N ALA A 155 19.64 16.62 13.53
CA ALA A 155 20.57 16.81 14.63
C ALA A 155 20.35 18.15 15.35
N GLU A 156 20.04 19.23 14.62
CA GLU A 156 19.81 20.56 15.20
C GLU A 156 18.44 20.68 15.89
N THR A 157 17.41 20.07 15.31
CA THR A 157 16.02 20.26 15.76
C THR A 157 15.49 19.10 16.59
N GLY A 158 16.04 17.91 16.47
CA GLY A 158 15.50 16.68 17.06
C GLY A 158 14.21 16.16 16.39
N LEU A 159 13.76 16.80 15.30
CA LEU A 159 12.65 16.31 14.48
C LEU A 159 13.03 14.99 13.81
N SER A 160 12.10 14.03 13.77
CA SER A 160 12.27 12.86 12.91
C SER A 160 12.15 13.28 11.44
N THR A 161 12.76 12.54 10.52
CA THR A 161 12.78 12.93 9.10
C THR A 161 12.13 11.92 8.17
N ILE A 162 11.54 12.43 7.09
CA ILE A 162 10.96 11.62 6.01
C ILE A 162 11.39 12.13 4.63
N CYS A 163 11.80 11.21 3.75
CA CYS A 163 12.10 11.49 2.34
C CYS A 163 11.42 10.48 1.41
N GLU A 164 11.00 10.96 0.23
CA GLU A 164 10.52 10.07 -0.84
C GLU A 164 11.68 9.35 -1.51
N VAL A 165 11.49 8.06 -1.79
CA VAL A 165 12.43 7.21 -2.53
C VAL A 165 11.77 6.74 -3.82
N VAL A 166 12.56 6.61 -4.88
CA VAL A 166 12.07 6.31 -6.24
C VAL A 166 12.71 5.08 -6.87
N SER A 167 13.74 4.51 -6.23
CA SER A 167 14.52 3.36 -6.68
C SER A 167 15.16 2.65 -5.50
N LEU A 168 15.74 1.46 -5.73
CA LEU A 168 16.54 0.73 -4.74
C LEU A 168 17.74 1.58 -4.26
N ASP A 169 18.52 2.16 -5.18
CA ASP A 169 19.66 3.02 -4.83
C ASP A 169 19.26 4.19 -3.92
N ALA A 170 18.07 4.77 -4.15
CA ALA A 170 17.54 5.83 -3.31
C ALA A 170 17.15 5.32 -1.91
N ILE A 171 16.65 4.09 -1.79
CA ILE A 171 16.40 3.43 -0.50
C ILE A 171 17.72 3.21 0.24
N GLU A 172 18.71 2.59 -0.42
CA GLU A 172 20.03 2.31 0.18
C GLU A 172 20.74 3.57 0.67
N ALA A 173 20.58 4.69 -0.04
CA ALA A 173 21.04 5.99 0.43
C ALA A 173 20.19 6.50 1.61
N ALA A 174 18.86 6.55 1.47
CA ALA A 174 17.96 7.14 2.44
C ALA A 174 18.04 6.48 3.83
N VAL A 175 18.17 5.16 3.91
CA VAL A 175 18.21 4.43 5.20
C VAL A 175 19.35 4.87 6.14
N LYS A 176 20.39 5.52 5.60
CA LYS A 176 21.52 6.05 6.37
C LYS A 176 21.22 7.38 7.06
N TYR A 177 20.22 8.13 6.58
CA TYR A 177 20.02 9.54 6.91
C TYR A 177 18.64 9.89 7.46
N VAL A 178 17.60 9.13 7.11
CA VAL A 178 16.20 9.43 7.49
C VAL A 178 15.57 8.38 8.41
N ASP A 179 14.52 8.78 9.14
CA ASP A 179 13.79 7.90 10.07
C ASP A 179 12.65 7.13 9.42
N MET A 180 12.16 7.59 8.27
CA MET A 180 11.04 7.01 7.53
C MET A 180 11.22 7.28 6.05
N ILE A 181 10.84 6.33 5.21
CA ILE A 181 10.81 6.49 3.75
C ILE A 181 9.37 6.67 3.26
N GLN A 182 9.20 7.43 2.18
CA GLN A 182 7.91 7.62 1.52
C GLN A 182 7.92 6.97 0.14
N ILE A 183 6.85 6.23 -0.16
CA ILE A 183 6.51 5.82 -1.52
C ILE A 183 5.47 6.79 -2.06
N GLY A 184 5.86 7.53 -3.11
CA GLY A 184 5.00 8.49 -3.76
C GLY A 184 3.84 7.84 -4.51
N ALA A 185 2.76 8.59 -4.75
CA ALA A 185 1.55 8.09 -5.43
C ALA A 185 1.82 7.48 -6.82
N ARG A 186 2.84 7.97 -7.53
CA ARG A 186 3.25 7.44 -8.85
C ARG A 186 3.87 6.04 -8.76
N ASN A 187 4.39 5.68 -7.59
CA ASN A 187 5.02 4.39 -7.31
C ASN A 187 4.13 3.49 -6.42
N MET A 188 2.86 3.83 -6.17
CA MET A 188 1.99 3.02 -5.30
C MET A 188 1.87 1.56 -5.76
N GLN A 189 1.95 1.29 -7.07
CA GLN A 189 1.94 -0.08 -7.62
C GLN A 189 3.30 -0.50 -8.21
N ASN A 190 4.38 0.17 -7.83
CA ASN A 190 5.72 -0.30 -8.15
C ASN A 190 6.09 -1.43 -7.18
N PHE A 191 5.58 -2.63 -7.45
CA PHE A 191 5.69 -3.78 -6.53
C PHE A 191 7.13 -4.19 -6.21
N ILE A 192 8.06 -3.96 -7.13
CA ILE A 192 9.48 -4.17 -6.86
C ILE A 192 9.95 -3.18 -5.80
N LEU A 193 9.70 -1.88 -6.00
CA LEU A 193 10.07 -0.86 -5.03
C LEU A 193 9.38 -1.04 -3.66
N LEU A 194 8.12 -1.50 -3.64
CA LEU A 194 7.41 -1.79 -2.38
C LEU A 194 8.08 -2.92 -1.59
N LYS A 195 8.50 -4.00 -2.26
CA LYS A 195 9.22 -5.12 -1.62
C LYS A 195 10.55 -4.66 -1.04
N GLU A 196 11.32 -3.89 -1.81
CA GLU A 196 12.59 -3.32 -1.33
C GLU A 196 12.37 -2.35 -0.15
N ALA A 197 11.33 -1.51 -0.22
CA ALA A 197 10.98 -0.59 0.86
C ALA A 197 10.62 -1.35 2.15
N GLY A 198 9.87 -2.45 2.06
CA GLY A 198 9.56 -3.30 3.21
C GLY A 198 10.77 -4.00 3.82
N GLN A 199 11.81 -4.28 3.03
CA GLN A 199 13.08 -4.87 3.49
C GLN A 199 14.05 -3.84 4.08
N SER A 200 13.78 -2.55 3.91
CA SER A 200 14.67 -1.47 4.39
C SER A 200 14.81 -1.40 5.92
N GLY A 201 13.87 -1.98 6.67
CA GLY A 201 13.82 -1.90 8.13
C GLY A 201 13.33 -0.55 8.67
N LEU A 202 13.02 0.42 7.81
CA LEU A 202 12.41 1.69 8.20
C LEU A 202 10.89 1.67 8.05
N PRO A 203 10.16 2.46 8.85
CA PRO A 203 8.77 2.81 8.58
C PRO A 203 8.58 3.31 7.14
N VAL A 204 7.45 2.93 6.54
CA VAL A 204 7.09 3.31 5.16
C VAL A 204 5.79 4.10 5.15
N LEU A 205 5.82 5.32 4.63
CA LEU A 205 4.62 6.09 4.28
C LEU A 205 4.22 5.77 2.85
N LEU A 206 3.12 5.03 2.69
CA LEU A 206 2.55 4.69 1.38
C LEU A 206 1.47 5.69 0.97
N LYS A 207 1.72 6.48 -0.07
CA LYS A 207 0.68 7.36 -0.64
C LYS A 207 -0.24 6.57 -1.57
N ARG A 208 -1.55 6.84 -1.45
CA ARG A 208 -2.55 6.35 -2.40
C ARG A 208 -2.26 6.89 -3.80
N GLY A 209 -2.33 6.00 -4.79
CA GLY A 209 -2.18 6.29 -6.21
C GLY A 209 -3.31 7.17 -6.72
N LEU A 210 -3.03 7.98 -7.74
CA LEU A 210 -3.94 9.03 -8.23
C LEU A 210 -5.30 8.47 -8.67
N CYS A 211 -5.33 7.25 -9.21
CA CYS A 211 -6.53 6.59 -9.73
C CYS A 211 -6.82 5.26 -9.01
N ALA A 212 -6.13 4.97 -7.91
CA ALA A 212 -6.30 3.71 -7.19
C ALA A 212 -7.58 3.72 -6.36
N THR A 213 -8.31 2.61 -6.37
CA THR A 213 -9.37 2.32 -5.40
C THR A 213 -8.78 2.14 -3.99
N ILE A 214 -9.64 2.10 -2.97
CA ILE A 214 -9.19 1.80 -1.60
C ILE A 214 -8.67 0.36 -1.50
N ASP A 215 -9.31 -0.58 -2.21
CA ASP A 215 -8.91 -1.98 -2.25
C ASP A 215 -7.50 -2.15 -2.83
N GLU A 216 -7.21 -1.53 -3.97
CA GLU A 216 -5.87 -1.56 -4.57
C GLU A 216 -4.80 -0.92 -3.69
N TRP A 217 -5.15 0.13 -2.94
CA TRP A 217 -4.23 0.78 -2.01
C TRP A 217 -3.92 -0.10 -0.79
N LEU A 218 -4.92 -0.79 -0.24
CA LEU A 218 -4.72 -1.72 0.87
C LEU A 218 -3.95 -2.97 0.45
N ASN A 219 -4.16 -3.47 -0.78
CA ASN A 219 -3.35 -4.56 -1.34
C ASN A 219 -1.89 -4.15 -1.61
N ALA A 220 -1.62 -2.87 -1.88
CA ALA A 220 -0.25 -2.38 -1.97
C ALA A 220 0.45 -2.28 -0.60
N ALA A 221 -0.31 -2.24 0.50
CA ALA A 221 0.21 -2.24 1.86
C ALA A 221 0.34 -3.65 2.47
N GLU A 222 -0.36 -4.64 1.92
CA GLU A 222 -0.33 -6.06 2.30
C GLU A 222 1.03 -6.72 2.04
#